data_AF-A0A7U9RZL5-F1
#
_entry.id   AF-A0A7U9RZL5-F1
#
_cell.length_a   1.000
_cell.length_b   1.000
_cell.length_c   1.000
_cell.angle_alpha   90.00
_cell.angle_beta   90.00
_cell.angle_gamma   90.00
#
_symmetry.space_group_name_H-M   'P 1'
#
loop_
_entity.id
_entity.type
_entity.pdbx_description
1 polymer ?
#
loop_
_entity_poly.entity_id
_entity_poly.type
_entity_poly.pdbx_seq_one_letter_code
_entity_poly.pdbx_strand_id
1 'polypeptide(L)' 'MENGKKMYVTADEAAEILGVSTGYAYKIIRGLNEELKAKGYRTICGKVPTKYFEEKFYGLTVAM' A
#
# COMPACT_ATOMS: atom_id res chain seq x y z
N MET A 1 21.21 13.43 0.46
CA MET A 1 20.07 14.00 1.23
C MET A 1 19.21 12.82 1.60
N GLU A 2 19.09 12.57 2.90
CA GLU A 2 18.39 11.41 3.47
C GLU A 2 17.02 11.25 2.84
N ASN A 3 16.60 10.04 2.46
CA ASN A 3 15.18 9.82 2.21
C ASN A 3 14.81 8.41 2.66
N GLY A 4 14.51 8.33 3.95
CA GLY A 4 14.15 7.09 4.64
C GLY A 4 13.10 6.34 3.86
N LYS A 5 13.37 5.05 3.65
CA LYS A 5 12.45 4.05 3.09
C LYS A 5 11.04 4.34 3.58
N LYS A 6 10.16 4.89 2.73
CA LYS A 6 8.77 5.18 3.11
C LYS A 6 8.18 3.87 3.61
N MET A 7 7.94 3.79 4.92
CA MET A 7 7.49 2.56 5.56
C MET A 7 6.05 2.19 5.16
N TYR A 8 5.32 3.17 4.65
CA TYR A 8 3.91 3.04 4.30
C TYR A 8 3.63 3.67 2.93
N VAL A 9 2.74 3.03 2.19
CA VAL A 9 2.12 3.53 0.96
C VAL A 9 0.72 4.05 1.31
N THR A 10 0.42 5.26 0.88
CA THR A 10 -0.92 5.85 1.01
C THR A 10 -1.85 5.42 -0.12
N ALA A 11 -3.16 5.60 0.03
CA ALA A 11 -4.11 5.32 -1.06
C ALA A 11 -3.88 6.19 -2.31
N ASP A 12 -3.35 7.40 -2.13
CA ASP A 12 -3.01 8.30 -3.23
C ASP A 12 -1.79 7.77 -4.00
N GLU A 13 -0.70 7.46 -3.29
CA GLU A 13 0.49 6.83 -3.89
C GLU A 13 0.14 5.48 -4.54
N ALA A 14 -0.73 4.67 -3.91
CA ALA A 14 -1.19 3.43 -4.50
C ALA A 14 -2.01 3.66 -5.79
N ALA A 15 -2.77 4.74 -5.88
CA ALA A 15 -3.49 5.12 -7.10
C ALA A 15 -2.51 5.45 -8.23
N GLU A 16 -1.48 6.24 -7.93
CA GLU A 16 -0.43 6.59 -8.89
C GLU A 16 0.38 5.36 -9.33
N ILE A 17 0.83 4.54 -8.38
CA ILE A 17 1.64 3.35 -8.66
C ILE A 17 0.87 2.31 -9.48
N LEU A 18 -0.42 2.11 -9.19
CA LEU A 18 -1.25 1.12 -9.87
C LEU A 18 -1.93 1.69 -11.12
N GLY A 19 -1.87 3.01 -11.35
CA GLY A 19 -2.57 3.67 -12.46
C GLY A 19 -4.10 3.54 -12.37
N VAL A 20 -4.65 3.51 -11.15
CA VAL A 20 -6.09 3.33 -10.91
C VAL A 20 -6.72 4.59 -10.33
N SER A 21 -8.04 4.72 -10.41
CA SER A 21 -8.74 5.83 -9.74
C SER A 21 -8.52 5.80 -8.23
N THR A 22 -8.47 6.98 -7.60
CA THR A 22 -8.33 7.15 -6.15
C THR A 22 -9.34 6.30 -5.36
N GLY A 23 -10.60 6.30 -5.77
CA GLY A 23 -11.65 5.47 -5.15
C GLY A 23 -11.38 3.97 -5.22
N TYR A 24 -10.71 3.48 -6.27
CA TYR A 24 -10.32 2.09 -6.39
C TYR A 24 -9.09 1.77 -5.53
N ALA A 25 -8.11 2.67 -5.47
CA ALA A 25 -6.98 2.53 -4.56
C ALA A 25 -7.41 2.49 -3.08
N TYR A 26 -8.39 3.29 -2.67
CA TYR A 26 -8.98 3.21 -1.33
C TYR A 26 -9.61 1.83 -1.04
N LYS A 27 -10.29 1.22 -2.02
CA LYS A 27 -10.84 -0.14 -1.88
C LYS A 27 -9.74 -1.18 -1.71
N ILE A 28 -8.67 -1.08 -2.50
CA ILE A 28 -7.50 -1.96 -2.40
C ILE A 28 -6.84 -1.85 -1.03
N ILE A 29 -6.50 -0.62 -0.60
CA ILE A 29 -5.86 -0.34 0.69
C ILE A 29 -6.72 -0.82 1.86
N ARG A 30 -8.05 -0.69 1.76
CA ARG A 30 -8.97 -1.22 2.75
C ARG A 30 -8.91 -2.75 2.81
N GLY A 31 -8.97 -3.43 1.68
CA GLY A 31 -8.85 -4.89 1.61
C GLY A 31 -7.53 -5.41 2.18
N LEU A 32 -6.41 -4.76 1.84
CA LEU A 32 -5.09 -5.10 2.38
C LEU A 32 -5.03 -4.92 3.90
N ASN A 33 -5.64 -3.87 4.43
CA ASN A 33 -5.75 -3.68 5.87
C ASN A 33 -6.67 -4.72 6.53
N GLU A 34 -7.73 -5.17 5.87
CA GLU A 34 -8.56 -6.25 6.40
C GLU A 34 -7.79 -7.58 6.47
N GLU A 35 -6.96 -7.89 5.46
CA GLU A 35 -6.07 -9.04 5.48
C GLU A 35 -5.01 -8.95 6.59
N LEU A 36 -4.38 -7.79 6.76
CA LEU A 36 -3.39 -7.57 7.82
C LEU A 36 -4.01 -7.70 9.20
N LYS A 37 -5.23 -7.17 9.41
CA LYS A 37 -6.00 -7.38 10.65
C LYS A 37 -6.31 -8.85 10.89
N ALA A 38 -6.72 -9.58 9.85
CA ALA A 38 -7.02 -11.01 9.94
C ALA A 38 -5.77 -11.84 10.31
N LYS A 39 -4.59 -11.41 9.86
CA LYS A 39 -3.28 -11.99 10.26
C LYS A 39 -2.81 -11.57 11.66
N GLY A 40 -3.56 -10.72 12.36
CA GLY A 40 -3.20 -10.22 13.70
C GLY A 40 -2.24 -9.03 13.72
N TYR A 41 -1.98 -8.40 12.57
CA TYR A 41 -1.14 -7.21 12.49
C TYR A 41 -1.92 -5.93 12.78
N ARG A 42 -1.20 -4.90 13.23
CA ARG A 42 -1.75 -3.56 13.38
C ARG A 42 -1.80 -2.86 12.03
N THR A 43 -2.96 -2.31 11.70
CA THR A 43 -3.21 -1.59 10.45
C THR A 43 -3.59 -0.15 10.67
N ILE A 44 -3.29 0.70 9.70
CA ILE A 44 -3.59 2.13 9.75
C ILE A 44 -4.55 2.46 8.61
N CYS A 45 -5.69 3.10 8.90
CA CYS A 45 -6.63 3.48 7.85
C CYS A 45 -5.96 4.39 6.82
N GLY A 46 -6.15 4.09 5.54
CA GLY A 46 -5.60 4.85 4.41
C GLY A 46 -4.11 4.62 4.14
N LYS A 47 -3.44 3.73 4.89
CA LYS A 47 -2.03 3.39 4.71
C LYS A 47 -1.82 1.88 4.78
N VAL A 48 -0.85 1.36 4.04
CA VAL A 48 -0.39 -0.03 4.14
C VAL A 48 1.13 -0.07 4.20
N PRO A 49 1.73 -1.04 4.90
CA PRO A 49 3.18 -1.21 4.87
C PRO A 49 3.67 -1.43 3.43
N THR A 50 4.67 -0.66 2.99
CA THR A 50 5.20 -0.74 1.61
C THR A 50 5.62 -2.15 1.25
N LYS A 51 6.31 -2.83 2.17
CA LYS A 51 6.74 -4.21 2.00
C LYS A 51 5.56 -5.17 1.71
N TYR A 52 4.45 -4.99 2.42
CA TYR A 52 3.25 -5.80 2.21
C TYR A 52 2.55 -5.47 0.90
N PHE A 53 2.57 -4.20 0.50
CA PHE A 53 2.04 -3.76 -0.79
C PHE A 53 2.84 -4.36 -1.96
N GLU A 54 4.17 -4.28 -1.91
CA GLU A 54 5.07 -4.89 -2.90
C GLU A 54 4.92 -6.42 -2.97
N GLU A 55 4.78 -7.10 -1.82
CA GLU A 55 4.57 -8.56 -1.79
C GLU A 55 3.22 -8.98 -2.39
N LYS A 56 2.19 -8.14 -2.28
CA LYS A 56 0.84 -8.45 -2.75
C LYS A 56 0.63 -8.18 -4.23
N PHE A 57 1.41 -7.29 -4.81
CA PHE A 57 1.37 -6.94 -6.22
C PHE A 57 2.65 -7.44 -6.91
N TYR A 58 2.59 -8.69 -7.38
CA TYR A 58 3.69 -9.33 -8.10
C TYR A 58 4.07 -8.54 -9.35
N GLY A 59 5.33 -8.15 -9.48
CA GLY A 59 5.84 -7.38 -10.62
C GLY A 59 5.76 -5.86 -10.49
N LEU A 60 5.29 -5.32 -9.35
CA LEU A 60 5.56 -3.92 -8.99
C LEU A 60 7.02 -3.79 -8.54
N THR A 61 7.93 -3.68 -9.50
CA THR A 61 9.14 -2.88 -9.23
C THR A 61 8.67 -1.44 -9.13
N VAL A 62 8.53 -0.91 -7.91
CA VAL A 62 8.54 0.55 -7.71
C VAL A 62 9.90 1.00 -8.21
N ALA A 63 9.97 1.33 -9.51
CA ALA A 63 11.07 2.10 -10.04
C ALA A 63 10.95 3.46 -9.35
N MET A 64 11.78 3.64 -8.32
CA MET A 64 12.02 4.93 -7.67
C MET A 64 12.48 5.97 -8.69
#